data_AF-A0AAN9IL39-F1
#
_entry.id   AF-A0AAN9IL39-F1
#
_cell.length_a   1.000
_cell.length_b   1.000
_cell.length_c   1.000
_cell.angle_alpha   90.00
_cell.angle_beta   90.00
_cell.angle_gamma   90.00
#
_symmetry.space_group_name_H-M   'P 1'
#
loop_
_entity.id
_entity.type
_entity.pdbx_description
1 polymer ?
#
loop_
_entity_poly.entity_id
_entity_poly.type
_entity_poly.pdbx_seq_one_letter_code
_entity_poly.pdbx_strand_id
1 'polypeptide(L)'
;MANEEGGSGLKEKLQEHEGLVEGEDSIVDEAIRILATLKDQELSVSPSLNLQGDNVPPQFLCPISGELIKDPVMLSISQTYDRPSIQKWLSEIKRVCPESRQVLSHAALVPISMELDIEHRYHLHALLYKLSVPSLSEQRKAAKELQQITLRTPSFIKLPGNPEVLHLLLSPLSSAGTAPIDSELHEDLLRIVMFLSENEDNNKVFAAENGKALSLVIYSLKSGTMQTRLTAARVISSLSLKFKSNRDIIGGNPLAIKFLVELLKVAESFIPAKALINLCIFHDRNKKRVIDEGVMQFMLSKITDCTLASNGMLLLVTILSTDCKGIAELGRHGISPILDVLRNQRISELHKECCLGMLSSICFSHRNIRQQLADEENTYRTFSNLSESATSKERVREYAMAIVTATASSTFYSC
;
A
#
# COMPACT_ATOMS: atom_id res chain seq x y z
N MET A 1 21.03 1.72 27.01
CA MET A 1 19.64 2.18 27.19
C MET A 1 19.28 3.09 26.03
N ALA A 2 18.88 2.50 24.90
CA ALA A 2 18.28 3.21 23.77
C ALA A 2 17.59 2.15 22.89
N ASN A 3 16.41 2.52 22.37
CA ASN A 3 15.57 1.82 21.38
C ASN A 3 14.53 0.82 21.90
N GLU A 4 13.42 1.33 22.44
CA GLU A 4 12.11 0.64 22.47
C GLU A 4 10.93 1.45 21.88
N GLU A 5 11.14 2.69 21.40
CA GLU A 5 10.02 3.57 21.02
C GLU A 5 9.48 3.40 19.58
N GLY A 6 9.98 2.44 18.79
CA GLY A 6 9.55 2.25 17.40
C GLY A 6 8.26 1.42 17.19
N GLY A 7 7.85 0.64 18.20
CA GLY A 7 6.75 -0.33 18.07
C GLY A 7 5.37 0.15 18.51
N SER A 8 5.30 1.09 19.46
CA SER A 8 4.03 1.52 20.07
C SER A 8 3.17 2.37 19.12
N GLY A 9 3.80 3.24 18.32
CA GLY A 9 3.09 4.14 17.41
C GLY A 9 2.43 3.49 16.20
N LEU A 10 2.76 2.23 15.88
CA LEU A 10 2.07 1.44 14.86
C LEU A 10 0.86 0.69 15.41
N LYS A 11 0.94 0.20 16.66
CA LYS A 11 -0.18 -0.43 17.37
C LYS A 11 -1.31 0.57 17.63
N GLU A 12 -0.97 1.76 18.11
CA GLU A 12 -1.94 2.83 18.41
C GLU A 12 -2.68 3.33 17.17
N LYS A 13 -2.03 3.27 15.98
CA LYS A 13 -2.65 3.63 14.69
C LYS A 13 -3.48 2.52 14.05
N LEU A 14 -3.44 1.30 14.59
CA LEU A 14 -4.18 0.14 14.08
C LEU A 14 -5.30 -0.32 15.01
N GLN A 15 -5.30 0.10 16.29
CA GLN A 15 -6.21 -0.35 17.34
C GLN A 15 -7.42 0.56 17.63
N GLU A 16 -7.61 1.67 16.91
CA GLU A 16 -8.83 2.49 17.06
C GLU A 16 -10.03 1.83 16.36
N HIS A 17 -10.49 0.69 16.89
CA HIS A 17 -11.86 0.15 16.93
C HIS A 17 -11.88 -1.40 16.91
N GLU A 18 -12.52 -1.97 17.95
CA GLU A 18 -13.10 -3.33 18.08
C GLU A 18 -12.32 -4.39 18.90
N GLY A 19 -12.89 -4.74 20.07
CA GLY A 19 -13.44 -6.07 20.41
C GLY A 19 -12.52 -7.31 20.42
N LEU A 20 -12.10 -7.70 21.62
CA LEU A 20 -11.20 -8.82 22.00
C LEU A 20 -11.57 -10.22 21.48
N VAL A 21 -10.61 -10.88 20.81
CA VAL A 21 -10.44 -12.36 20.79
C VAL A 21 -8.96 -12.68 21.03
N GLU A 22 -8.62 -13.03 22.28
CA GLU A 22 -7.26 -13.07 22.85
C GLU A 22 -6.25 -14.05 22.19
N GLY A 23 -6.63 -14.83 21.17
CA GLY A 23 -5.76 -15.80 20.48
C GLY A 23 -5.35 -15.41 19.05
N GLU A 24 -6.26 -14.87 18.25
CA GLU A 24 -5.96 -14.42 16.88
C GLU A 24 -5.15 -13.12 16.86
N ASP A 25 -5.42 -12.24 17.83
CA ASP A 25 -4.78 -10.93 17.96
C ASP A 25 -3.26 -11.06 18.14
N SER A 26 -2.76 -12.11 18.79
CA SER A 26 -1.33 -12.33 19.01
C SER A 26 -0.56 -12.63 17.72
N ILE A 27 -1.12 -13.47 16.82
CA ILE A 27 -0.48 -13.83 15.55
C ILE A 27 -0.56 -12.66 14.56
N VAL A 28 -1.66 -11.90 14.60
CA VAL A 28 -1.81 -10.73 13.74
C VAL A 28 -0.89 -9.59 14.18
N ASP A 29 -0.79 -9.34 15.49
CA ASP A 29 0.18 -8.41 16.08
C ASP A 29 1.62 -8.77 15.70
N GLU A 30 1.92 -10.06 15.72
CA GLU A 30 3.20 -10.60 15.29
C GLU A 30 3.46 -10.30 13.82
N ALA A 31 2.49 -10.59 12.95
CA ALA A 31 2.62 -10.33 11.53
C ALA A 31 2.87 -8.84 11.25
N ILE A 32 2.20 -7.95 11.98
CA ILE A 32 2.44 -6.51 11.90
C ILE A 32 3.88 -6.18 12.28
N ARG A 33 4.43 -6.78 13.34
CA ARG A 33 5.84 -6.59 13.75
C ARG A 33 6.83 -7.08 12.70
N ILE A 34 6.63 -8.28 12.15
CA ILE A 34 7.50 -8.84 11.11
C ILE A 34 7.45 -7.96 9.86
N LEU A 35 6.26 -7.51 9.46
CA LEU A 35 6.11 -6.57 8.34
C LEU A 35 6.85 -5.26 8.57
N ALA A 36 6.83 -4.72 9.79
CA ALA A 36 7.60 -3.54 10.14
C ALA A 36 9.11 -3.78 10.00
N THR A 37 9.60 -4.93 10.47
CA THR A 37 11.02 -5.32 10.38
C THR A 37 11.47 -5.50 8.94
N LEU A 38 10.61 -6.05 8.08
CA LEU A 38 10.88 -6.23 6.65
C LEU A 38 10.79 -4.93 5.85
N LYS A 39 10.05 -3.92 6.34
CA LYS A 39 9.97 -2.59 5.73
C LYS A 39 11.29 -1.84 5.79
N ASP A 40 12.06 -1.99 6.86
CA ASP A 40 13.34 -1.30 7.06
C ASP A 40 14.46 -1.82 6.12
N GLN A 41 14.24 -2.95 5.44
CA GLN A 41 15.14 -3.49 4.43
C GLN A 41 14.85 -2.97 3.00
N GLU A 42 13.72 -2.28 2.77
CA GLU A 42 13.30 -1.77 1.44
C GLU A 42 13.78 -0.33 1.14
N LEU A 43 14.45 0.36 2.08
CA LEU A 43 14.91 1.74 1.94
C LEU A 43 16.35 1.82 1.40
N SER A 44 16.52 1.71 0.08
CA SER A 44 17.76 2.13 -0.57
C SER A 44 17.59 2.58 -2.03
N VAL A 45 16.67 3.51 -2.32
CA VAL A 45 16.85 4.37 -3.49
C VAL A 45 16.30 5.77 -3.21
N SER A 46 17.18 6.74 -2.96
CA SER A 46 16.88 8.15 -3.16
C SER A 46 17.92 8.72 -4.15
N PRO A 47 17.52 9.37 -5.26
CA PRO A 47 18.42 10.16 -6.06
C PRO A 47 18.47 11.59 -5.52
N SER A 48 19.63 12.02 -5.05
CA SER A 48 19.93 13.42 -4.73
C SER A 48 20.38 14.15 -5.99
N LEU A 49 19.69 15.22 -6.42
CA LEU A 49 20.25 16.19 -7.38
C LEU A 49 19.74 17.61 -7.10
N ASN A 50 20.69 18.49 -6.78
CA ASN A 50 20.58 19.95 -6.66
C ASN A 50 20.27 20.61 -8.02
N LEU A 51 19.52 21.72 -8.05
CA LEU A 51 19.72 22.79 -9.03
C LEU A 51 19.30 24.17 -8.51
N GLN A 52 20.14 25.16 -8.82
CA GLN A 52 19.98 26.61 -8.62
C GLN A 52 19.00 27.21 -9.64
N GLY A 53 18.35 28.31 -9.26
CA GLY A 53 17.41 29.07 -10.09
C GLY A 53 18.09 30.08 -11.02
N ASP A 54 17.41 30.41 -12.12
CA ASP A 54 17.25 31.77 -12.66
C ASP A 54 16.50 31.73 -14.00
N ASN A 55 15.24 32.17 -13.97
CA ASN A 55 14.44 32.83 -15.01
C ASN A 55 12.96 32.58 -14.68
N VAL A 56 12.27 33.60 -14.14
CA VAL A 56 10.84 33.53 -13.84
C VAL A 56 10.04 33.72 -15.14
N PRO A 57 9.29 32.72 -15.62
CA PRO A 57 8.49 32.84 -16.82
C PRO A 57 7.41 33.95 -16.75
N PRO A 58 7.01 34.57 -17.89
CA PRO A 58 6.04 35.67 -17.94
C PRO A 58 4.68 35.37 -17.32
N GLN A 59 4.29 34.09 -17.25
CA GLN A 59 3.03 33.65 -16.63
C GLN A 59 2.95 33.84 -15.11
N PHE A 60 4.05 34.20 -14.43
CA PHE A 60 4.08 34.46 -12.98
C PHE A 60 3.93 35.94 -12.61
N LEU A 61 3.81 36.82 -13.62
CA LEU A 61 3.59 38.24 -13.45
C LEU A 61 2.10 38.56 -13.47
N CYS A 62 1.67 39.43 -12.57
CA CYS A 62 0.31 39.94 -12.50
C CYS A 62 0.01 40.71 -13.80
N PRO A 63 -1.06 40.38 -14.56
CA PRO A 63 -1.37 41.08 -15.81
C PRO A 63 -1.69 42.57 -15.64
N ILE A 64 -2.06 42.99 -14.42
CA ILE A 64 -2.37 44.40 -14.09
C ILE A 64 -1.11 45.17 -13.71
N SER A 65 -0.26 44.61 -12.85
CA SER A 65 0.92 45.33 -12.30
C SER A 65 2.24 44.98 -12.99
N GLY A 66 2.32 43.86 -13.72
CA GLY A 66 3.56 43.35 -14.29
C GLY A 66 4.57 42.79 -13.27
N GLU A 67 4.21 42.77 -11.98
CA GLU A 67 5.04 42.27 -10.88
C GLU A 67 4.66 40.83 -10.50
N LEU A 68 5.57 40.12 -9.82
CA LEU A 68 5.29 38.77 -9.29
C LEU A 68 4.02 38.78 -8.42
N ILE A 69 3.11 37.84 -8.69
CA ILE A 69 1.84 37.72 -7.96
C ILE A 69 2.11 37.23 -6.53
N LYS A 70 1.77 38.03 -5.52
CA LYS A 70 2.04 37.71 -4.10
C LYS A 70 0.79 37.23 -3.35
N ASP A 71 -0.40 37.64 -3.77
CA ASP A 71 -1.68 37.19 -3.21
C ASP A 71 -2.65 36.84 -4.35
N PRO A 72 -2.58 35.63 -4.94
CA PRO A 72 -3.30 35.29 -6.15
C PRO A 72 -4.80 35.14 -5.89
N VAL A 73 -5.58 35.77 -6.75
CA VAL A 73 -7.04 35.67 -6.78
C VAL A 73 -7.51 35.53 -8.23
N MET A 74 -8.56 34.75 -8.44
CA MET A 74 -9.16 34.56 -9.75
C MET A 74 -10.50 35.26 -9.88
N LEU A 75 -10.81 35.70 -11.11
CA LEU A 75 -12.12 36.20 -11.49
C LEU A 75 -12.75 35.35 -12.59
N SER A 76 -13.87 34.72 -12.26
CA SER A 76 -14.82 34.02 -13.14
C SER A 76 -14.31 32.91 -14.07
N ILE A 77 -13.25 33.06 -14.89
CA ILE A 77 -12.54 31.97 -15.61
C ILE A 77 -11.20 32.53 -16.18
N SER A 78 -10.12 31.74 -16.00
CA SER A 78 -8.84 31.69 -16.74
C SER A 78 -7.72 32.73 -16.56
N GLN A 79 -7.78 33.69 -15.64
CA GLN A 79 -6.61 34.54 -15.35
C GLN A 79 -6.46 34.86 -13.86
N THR A 80 -5.21 34.89 -13.40
CA THR A 80 -4.87 35.19 -12.00
C THR A 80 -4.29 36.58 -11.87
N TYR A 81 -4.75 37.28 -10.84
CA TYR A 81 -4.26 38.59 -10.48
C TYR A 81 -3.75 38.59 -9.05
N ASP A 82 -2.86 39.52 -8.75
CA ASP A 82 -2.52 39.87 -7.37
C ASP A 82 -3.72 40.60 -6.72
N ARG A 83 -4.12 40.19 -5.52
CA ARG A 83 -5.34 40.64 -4.82
C ARG A 83 -5.38 42.16 -4.67
N PRO A 84 -4.34 42.84 -4.16
CA PRO A 84 -4.29 44.30 -4.16
C PRO A 84 -4.55 44.90 -5.53
N SER A 85 -3.95 44.32 -6.58
CA SER A 85 -4.01 44.83 -7.95
C SER A 85 -5.41 44.70 -8.56
N ILE A 86 -6.08 43.55 -8.41
CA ILE A 86 -7.44 43.36 -8.96
C ILE A 86 -8.51 44.03 -8.10
N GLN A 87 -8.33 44.11 -6.78
CA GLN A 87 -9.24 44.86 -5.93
C GLN A 87 -9.23 46.34 -6.29
N LYS A 88 -8.03 46.91 -6.52
CA LYS A 88 -7.88 48.26 -7.03
C LYS A 88 -8.57 48.42 -8.40
N TRP A 89 -8.28 47.54 -9.36
CA TRP A 89 -8.92 47.56 -10.68
C TRP A 89 -10.45 47.52 -10.64
N LEU A 90 -11.02 46.61 -9.84
CA LEU A 90 -12.48 46.47 -9.70
C LEU A 90 -13.12 47.68 -9.02
N SER A 91 -12.38 48.37 -8.15
CA SER A 91 -12.82 49.59 -7.48
C SER A 91 -12.84 50.81 -8.42
N GLU A 92 -11.89 50.88 -9.36
CA GLU A 92 -11.74 52.01 -10.28
C GLU A 92 -12.60 51.87 -11.56
N ILE A 93 -12.76 50.64 -12.09
CA ILE A 93 -13.37 50.37 -13.42
C ILE A 93 -14.65 49.51 -13.31
N LYS A 94 -15.50 49.80 -12.32
CA LYS A 94 -16.88 49.28 -12.15
C LYS A 94 -17.12 47.84 -12.66
N ARG A 95 -16.48 46.84 -12.01
CA ARG A 95 -16.74 45.40 -12.26
C ARG A 95 -16.58 44.95 -13.72
N VAL A 96 -15.60 45.49 -14.44
CA VAL A 96 -15.22 45.01 -15.77
C VAL A 96 -14.00 44.09 -15.66
N CYS A 97 -14.08 42.90 -16.24
CA CYS A 97 -12.96 41.95 -16.29
C CYS A 97 -11.79 42.55 -17.10
N PRO A 98 -10.53 42.54 -16.58
CA PRO A 98 -9.38 43.11 -17.30
C PRO A 98 -9.14 42.49 -18.68
N GLU A 99 -9.39 41.18 -18.81
CA GLU A 99 -9.07 40.42 -20.02
C GLU A 99 -10.24 40.42 -21.02
N SER A 100 -11.45 40.05 -20.58
CA SER A 100 -12.60 39.93 -21.49
C SER A 100 -13.30 41.26 -21.76
N ARG A 101 -12.98 42.31 -21.00
CA ARG A 101 -13.68 43.61 -20.99
C ARG A 101 -15.21 43.51 -20.80
N GLN A 102 -15.69 42.39 -20.27
CA GLN A 102 -17.11 42.16 -19.99
C GLN A 102 -17.45 42.56 -18.55
N VAL A 103 -18.70 42.99 -18.34
CA VAL A 103 -19.24 43.33 -17.01
C VAL A 103 -19.51 42.04 -16.24
N LEU A 104 -18.95 41.94 -15.04
CA LEU A 104 -19.02 40.76 -14.19
C LEU A 104 -20.32 40.72 -13.40
N SER A 105 -21.01 39.56 -13.44
CA SER A 105 -22.22 39.34 -12.67
C SER A 105 -21.96 39.30 -11.15
N HIS A 106 -20.77 38.85 -10.73
CA HIS A 106 -20.34 38.77 -9.33
C HIS A 106 -18.84 39.06 -9.19
N ALA A 107 -18.45 39.81 -8.14
CA ALA A 107 -17.04 40.18 -7.85
C ALA A 107 -16.42 39.28 -6.77
N ALA A 108 -16.83 38.02 -6.69
CA ALA A 108 -16.36 37.09 -5.66
C ALA A 108 -14.92 36.65 -5.96
N LEU A 109 -13.99 37.04 -5.08
CA LEU A 109 -12.60 36.59 -5.11
C LEU A 109 -12.50 35.28 -4.33
N VAL A 110 -12.23 34.18 -5.02
CA VAL A 110 -12.05 32.87 -4.37
C VAL A 110 -10.60 32.75 -3.87
N PRO A 111 -10.36 32.62 -2.55
CA PRO A 111 -9.02 32.37 -2.01
C PRO A 111 -8.60 30.93 -2.29
N ILE A 112 -7.32 30.73 -2.62
CA ILE A 112 -6.73 29.39 -2.77
C ILE A 112 -6.01 29.05 -1.46
N SER A 113 -6.42 28.00 -0.74
CA SER A 113 -5.96 27.66 0.63
C SER A 113 -4.43 27.42 0.73
N MET A 114 -3.81 27.92 1.81
CA MET A 114 -2.37 28.16 2.04
C MET A 114 -1.58 26.95 2.63
N GLU A 115 -0.94 26.10 1.81
CA GLU A 115 0.16 25.18 2.21
C GLU A 115 1.26 25.00 1.12
N LEU A 116 1.00 25.35 -0.15
CA LEU A 116 2.00 25.46 -1.22
C LEU A 116 2.30 26.93 -1.49
N ASP A 117 3.54 27.25 -1.90
CA ASP A 117 3.82 28.53 -2.52
C ASP A 117 3.04 28.65 -3.85
N ILE A 118 2.72 29.87 -4.23
CA ILE A 118 1.82 30.23 -5.32
C ILE A 118 2.30 29.60 -6.64
N GLU A 119 3.59 29.71 -6.92
CA GLU A 119 4.25 29.13 -8.10
C GLU A 119 3.97 27.63 -8.24
N HIS A 120 4.12 26.89 -7.15
CA HIS A 120 3.91 25.46 -7.09
C HIS A 120 2.44 25.07 -7.35
N ARG A 121 1.47 25.86 -6.87
CA ARG A 121 0.03 25.61 -7.14
C ARG A 121 -0.37 25.88 -8.58
N TYR A 122 0.13 26.96 -9.17
CA TYR A 122 -0.11 27.28 -10.57
C TYR A 122 0.47 26.22 -11.48
N HIS A 123 1.68 25.80 -11.16
CA HIS A 123 2.35 24.74 -11.89
C HIS A 123 1.57 23.42 -11.81
N LEU A 124 1.09 23.03 -10.62
CA LEU A 124 0.22 21.87 -10.46
C LEU A 124 -1.04 21.96 -11.33
N HIS A 125 -1.78 23.08 -11.25
CA HIS A 125 -3.00 23.27 -12.03
C HIS A 125 -2.74 23.25 -13.54
N ALA A 126 -1.65 23.86 -14.00
CA ALA A 126 -1.25 23.82 -15.39
C ALA A 126 -0.98 22.39 -15.87
N LEU A 127 -0.31 21.57 -15.04
CA LEU A 127 -0.07 20.15 -15.35
C LEU A 127 -1.36 19.32 -15.34
N LEU A 128 -2.23 19.51 -14.35
CA LEU A 128 -3.53 18.86 -14.28
C LEU A 128 -4.44 19.24 -15.46
N TYR A 129 -4.38 20.50 -15.91
CA TYR A 129 -5.08 20.94 -17.11
C TYR A 129 -4.49 20.28 -18.37
N LYS A 130 -3.16 20.24 -18.52
CA LYS A 130 -2.54 19.51 -19.64
C LYS A 130 -2.88 18.02 -19.65
N LEU A 131 -3.09 17.42 -18.47
CA LEU A 131 -3.57 16.04 -18.35
C LEU A 131 -5.04 15.89 -18.81
N SER A 132 -5.89 16.88 -18.54
CA SER A 132 -7.30 16.84 -18.92
C SER A 132 -7.56 17.13 -20.41
N VAL A 133 -6.62 17.81 -21.09
CA VAL A 133 -6.68 18.03 -22.53
C VAL A 133 -6.44 16.70 -23.28
N PRO A 134 -7.25 16.35 -24.30
CA PRO A 134 -7.12 15.11 -25.07
C PRO A 134 -5.95 15.17 -26.07
N SER A 135 -4.72 15.33 -25.56
CA SER A 135 -3.48 15.31 -26.33
C SER A 135 -2.47 14.39 -25.67
N LEU A 136 -2.23 13.21 -26.25
CA LEU A 136 -1.36 12.19 -25.67
C LEU A 136 0.06 12.71 -25.38
N SER A 137 0.61 13.52 -26.30
CA SER A 137 1.94 14.13 -26.13
C SER A 137 1.98 15.07 -24.93
N GLU A 138 0.97 15.93 -24.76
CA GLU A 138 0.92 16.86 -23.64
C GLU A 138 0.62 16.14 -22.32
N GLN A 139 -0.26 15.13 -22.35
CA GLN A 139 -0.53 14.26 -21.20
C GLN A 139 0.73 13.55 -20.71
N ARG A 140 1.54 12.99 -21.61
CA ARG A 140 2.79 12.31 -21.26
C ARG A 140 3.82 13.26 -20.66
N LYS A 141 4.01 14.44 -21.26
CA LYS A 141 4.90 15.47 -20.70
C LYS A 141 4.44 15.90 -19.30
N ALA A 142 3.15 16.18 -19.16
CA ALA A 142 2.58 16.62 -17.90
C ALA A 142 2.67 15.55 -16.80
N ALA A 143 2.42 14.27 -17.12
CA ALA A 143 2.55 13.16 -16.19
C ALA A 143 4.01 12.99 -15.71
N LYS A 144 4.98 13.02 -16.63
CA LYS A 144 6.41 12.92 -16.29
C LYS A 144 6.87 14.08 -15.41
N GLU A 145 6.47 15.30 -15.76
CA GLU A 145 6.80 16.50 -14.98
C GLU A 145 6.15 16.45 -13.58
N LEU A 146 4.87 16.09 -13.50
CA LEU A 146 4.15 15.93 -12.24
C LEU A 146 4.80 14.85 -11.36
N GLN A 147 5.25 13.74 -11.94
CA GLN A 147 5.98 12.71 -11.21
C GLN A 147 7.28 13.26 -10.61
N GLN A 148 8.07 14.01 -11.38
CA GLN A 148 9.32 14.61 -10.92
C GLN A 148 9.10 15.62 -9.79
N ILE A 149 8.04 16.43 -9.87
CA ILE A 149 7.71 17.41 -8.83
C ILE A 149 7.23 16.71 -7.56
N THR A 150 6.37 15.69 -7.71
CA THR A 150 5.89 14.87 -6.57
C THR A 150 7.07 14.24 -5.82
N LEU A 151 8.12 13.85 -6.53
CA LEU A 151 9.35 13.31 -5.94
C LEU A 151 10.22 14.36 -5.23
N ARG A 152 10.27 15.59 -5.75
CA ARG A 152 11.16 16.66 -5.27
C ARG A 152 10.56 17.51 -4.16
N THR A 153 9.23 17.59 -4.11
CA THR A 153 8.53 18.58 -3.29
C THR A 153 7.50 17.92 -2.39
N PRO A 154 7.84 17.64 -1.11
CA PRO A 154 6.96 16.93 -0.18
C PRO A 154 5.58 17.56 0.04
N SER A 155 5.45 18.87 -0.13
CA SER A 155 4.17 19.58 -0.01
C SER A 155 3.17 19.24 -1.13
N PHE A 156 3.63 18.80 -2.31
CA PHE A 156 2.73 18.28 -3.35
C PHE A 156 2.07 16.96 -2.95
N ILE A 157 2.76 16.18 -2.12
CA ILE A 157 2.31 14.87 -1.68
C ILE A 157 1.15 14.98 -0.67
N LYS A 158 1.06 16.10 0.05
CA LYS A 158 0.00 16.41 1.02
C LYS A 158 -1.29 16.95 0.39
N LEU A 159 -1.22 17.44 -0.85
CA LEU A 159 -2.36 18.02 -1.56
C LEU A 159 -3.54 17.10 -1.94
N PRO A 160 -3.39 15.77 -2.18
CA PRO A 160 -4.46 14.94 -2.74
C PRO A 160 -5.61 14.57 -1.80
N GLY A 161 -5.77 15.28 -0.69
CA GLY A 161 -7.04 15.28 0.05
C GLY A 161 -8.19 15.96 -0.69
N ASN A 162 -7.94 16.58 -1.85
CA ASN A 162 -8.98 17.14 -2.71
C ASN A 162 -9.38 16.13 -3.82
N PRO A 163 -10.63 15.61 -3.81
CA PRO A 163 -11.15 14.70 -4.83
C PRO A 163 -10.95 15.21 -6.27
N GLU A 164 -11.01 16.53 -6.48
CA GLU A 164 -10.88 17.16 -7.79
C GLU A 164 -9.48 16.93 -8.40
N VAL A 165 -8.42 16.93 -7.58
CA VAL A 165 -7.05 16.74 -8.05
C VAL A 165 -6.85 15.31 -8.56
N LEU A 166 -7.34 14.31 -7.83
CA LEU A 166 -7.29 12.91 -8.28
C LEU A 166 -8.19 12.68 -9.50
N HIS A 167 -9.36 13.31 -9.55
CA HIS A 167 -10.23 13.23 -10.72
C HIS A 167 -9.58 13.81 -11.98
N LEU A 168 -8.88 14.94 -11.88
CA LEU A 168 -8.15 15.55 -12.98
C LEU A 168 -6.92 14.72 -13.37
N LEU A 169 -6.18 14.19 -12.39
CA LEU A 169 -5.04 13.31 -12.63
C LEU A 169 -5.44 12.05 -13.41
N LEU A 170 -6.61 11.50 -13.10
CA LEU A 170 -7.16 10.29 -13.70
C LEU A 170 -8.08 10.57 -14.90
N SER A 171 -8.21 11.84 -15.31
CA SER A 171 -9.01 12.23 -16.47
C SER A 171 -8.56 11.56 -17.79
N PRO A 172 -7.27 11.27 -18.04
CA PRO A 172 -6.84 10.53 -19.24
C PRO A 172 -7.45 9.12 -19.33
N LEU A 173 -7.85 8.53 -18.20
CA LEU A 173 -8.48 7.21 -18.16
C LEU A 173 -9.96 7.25 -18.57
N SER A 174 -10.57 8.43 -18.62
CA SER A 174 -12.00 8.63 -18.89
C SER A 174 -12.32 8.74 -20.38
N SER A 175 -11.34 9.18 -21.19
CA SER A 175 -11.44 9.27 -22.64
C SER A 175 -11.12 7.96 -23.36
N ALA A 176 -10.63 6.95 -22.64
CA ALA A 176 -10.22 5.64 -23.17
C ALA A 176 -11.41 4.70 -23.48
N GLY A 177 -12.50 5.24 -24.04
CA GLY A 177 -13.72 4.50 -24.33
C GLY A 177 -13.58 3.42 -25.42
N THR A 178 -12.47 3.35 -26.17
CA THR A 178 -12.27 2.33 -27.22
C THR A 178 -10.81 2.04 -27.60
N ALA A 179 -9.83 2.83 -27.15
CA ALA A 179 -8.41 2.65 -27.49
C ALA A 179 -7.58 2.28 -26.24
N PRO A 180 -6.60 1.36 -26.36
CA PRO A 180 -5.69 1.05 -25.27
C PRO A 180 -4.93 2.33 -24.88
N ILE A 181 -4.95 2.67 -23.59
CA ILE A 181 -4.15 3.75 -23.03
C ILE A 181 -2.68 3.47 -23.37
N ASP A 182 -1.94 4.51 -23.75
CA ASP A 182 -0.49 4.43 -23.95
C ASP A 182 0.18 3.86 -22.69
N SER A 183 0.96 2.79 -22.87
CA SER A 183 1.55 2.04 -21.75
C SER A 183 2.45 2.91 -20.88
N GLU A 184 3.14 3.91 -21.45
CA GLU A 184 3.99 4.81 -20.66
C GLU A 184 3.16 5.79 -19.83
N LEU A 185 2.13 6.41 -20.42
CA LEU A 185 1.23 7.29 -19.68
C LEU A 185 0.55 6.55 -18.51
N HIS A 186 0.12 5.32 -18.74
CA HIS A 186 -0.48 4.47 -17.71
C HIS A 186 0.49 4.21 -16.54
N GLU A 187 1.76 3.92 -16.85
CA GLU A 187 2.81 3.72 -15.83
C GLU A 187 3.12 5.00 -15.05
N ASP A 188 3.21 6.14 -15.72
CA ASP A 188 3.51 7.42 -15.07
C ASP A 188 2.38 7.82 -14.11
N LEU A 189 1.12 7.63 -14.52
CA LEU A 189 -0.05 7.85 -13.65
C LEU A 189 -0.06 6.90 -12.44
N LEU A 190 0.25 5.61 -12.65
CA LEU A 190 0.34 4.64 -11.55
C LEU A 190 1.41 5.05 -10.53
N ARG A 191 2.58 5.50 -11.00
CA ARG A 191 3.67 5.96 -10.12
C ARG A 191 3.24 7.18 -9.32
N ILE A 192 2.53 8.13 -9.91
CA ILE A 192 2.00 9.28 -9.16
C ILE A 192 1.03 8.80 -8.09
N VAL A 193 0.05 7.95 -8.42
CA VAL A 193 -0.89 7.37 -7.44
C VAL A 193 -0.14 6.66 -6.30
N MET A 194 0.94 5.93 -6.60
CA MET A 194 1.80 5.31 -5.59
C MET A 194 2.40 6.35 -4.64
N PHE A 195 3.04 7.40 -5.17
CA PHE A 195 3.63 8.45 -4.32
C PHE A 195 2.59 9.14 -3.44
N LEU A 196 1.41 9.44 -3.97
CA LEU A 196 0.33 10.06 -3.20
C LEU A 196 -0.17 9.13 -2.10
N SER A 197 -0.22 7.82 -2.36
CA SER A 197 -0.72 6.82 -1.42
C SER A 197 0.30 6.41 -0.36
N GLU A 198 1.60 6.53 -0.59
CA GLU A 198 2.62 6.08 0.37
C GLU A 198 2.84 7.07 1.53
N ASN A 199 2.58 8.35 1.29
CA ASN A 199 3.09 9.42 2.15
C ASN A 199 2.01 10.14 2.98
N GLU A 200 0.75 10.12 2.54
CA GLU A 200 -0.33 10.85 3.22
C GLU A 200 -1.56 9.95 3.41
N ASP A 201 -2.08 9.91 4.64
CA ASP A 201 -3.12 8.95 5.01
C ASP A 201 -4.48 9.30 4.40
N ASN A 202 -4.81 10.60 4.30
CA ASN A 202 -6.05 11.07 3.67
C ASN A 202 -6.16 10.59 2.22
N ASN A 203 -5.06 10.62 1.47
CA ASN A 203 -5.03 10.20 0.07
C ASN A 203 -5.36 8.71 -0.10
N LYS A 204 -5.05 7.88 0.91
CA LYS A 204 -5.27 6.43 0.84
C LYS A 204 -6.76 6.09 0.80
N VAL A 205 -7.56 6.76 1.62
CA VAL A 205 -9.02 6.55 1.63
C VAL A 205 -9.60 7.00 0.28
N PHE A 206 -9.24 8.20 -0.17
CA PHE A 206 -9.72 8.73 -1.45
C PHE A 206 -9.31 7.89 -2.66
N ALA A 207 -8.07 7.39 -2.69
CA ALA A 207 -7.59 6.55 -3.79
C ALA A 207 -8.29 5.19 -3.83
N ALA A 208 -8.66 4.61 -2.68
CA ALA A 208 -9.42 3.37 -2.63
C ALA A 208 -10.88 3.56 -3.03
N GLU A 209 -11.53 4.66 -2.64
CA GLU A 209 -12.92 4.95 -3.00
C GLU A 209 -13.07 5.39 -4.47
N ASN A 210 -11.99 5.89 -5.07
CA ASN A 210 -12.00 6.31 -6.47
C ASN A 210 -11.93 5.10 -7.42
N GLY A 211 -13.08 4.76 -8.02
CA GLY A 211 -13.18 3.64 -8.96
C GLY A 211 -12.22 3.70 -10.15
N LYS A 212 -11.81 4.89 -10.62
CA LYS A 212 -10.82 5.04 -11.70
C LYS A 212 -9.41 4.71 -11.23
N ALA A 213 -9.05 5.14 -10.02
CA ALA A 213 -7.77 4.81 -9.40
C ALA A 213 -7.64 3.30 -9.18
N LEU A 214 -8.67 2.66 -8.63
CA LEU A 214 -8.68 1.20 -8.49
C LEU A 214 -8.63 0.49 -9.83
N SER A 215 -9.36 0.97 -10.84
CA SER A 215 -9.32 0.39 -12.19
C SER A 215 -7.92 0.49 -12.81
N LEU A 216 -7.24 1.63 -12.63
CA LEU A 216 -5.85 1.81 -13.04
C LEU A 216 -4.93 0.76 -12.39
N VAL A 217 -5.02 0.62 -11.06
CA VAL A 217 -4.19 -0.32 -10.28
C VAL A 217 -4.46 -1.77 -10.67
N ILE A 218 -5.73 -2.17 -10.80
CA ILE A 218 -6.12 -3.54 -11.19
C ILE A 218 -5.71 -3.84 -12.63
N TYR A 219 -5.87 -2.90 -13.56
CA TYR A 219 -5.40 -3.06 -14.93
C TYR A 219 -3.87 -3.19 -14.98
N SER A 220 -3.14 -2.39 -14.20
CA SER A 220 -1.68 -2.50 -14.06
C SER A 220 -1.24 -3.86 -13.54
N LEU A 221 -1.98 -4.45 -12.59
CA LEU A 221 -1.71 -5.81 -12.08
C LEU A 221 -1.95 -6.90 -13.13
N LYS A 222 -2.97 -6.72 -13.98
CA LYS A 222 -3.35 -7.67 -15.02
C LYS A 222 -2.40 -7.65 -16.22
N SER A 223 -2.13 -6.46 -16.75
CA SER A 223 -1.56 -6.28 -18.09
C SER A 223 -0.22 -5.55 -18.10
N GLY A 224 0.27 -5.08 -16.96
CA GLY A 224 1.53 -4.34 -16.87
C GLY A 224 2.77 -5.23 -17.04
N THR A 225 3.92 -4.59 -17.26
CA THR A 225 5.24 -5.24 -17.10
C THR A 225 5.42 -5.76 -15.67
N MET A 226 6.38 -6.65 -15.43
CA MET A 226 6.65 -7.15 -14.07
C MET A 226 6.87 -6.01 -13.06
N GLN A 227 7.60 -4.97 -13.45
CA GLN A 227 7.81 -3.80 -12.60
C GLN A 227 6.50 -3.06 -12.32
N THR A 228 5.67 -2.85 -13.34
CA THR A 228 4.37 -2.17 -13.23
C THR A 228 3.38 -2.95 -12.35
N ARG A 229 3.38 -4.28 -12.46
CA ARG A 229 2.60 -5.17 -11.59
C ARG A 229 3.07 -5.08 -10.14
N LEU A 230 4.39 -5.08 -9.90
CA LEU A 230 4.95 -4.91 -8.56
C LEU A 230 4.65 -3.53 -7.98
N THR A 231 4.74 -2.46 -8.77
CA THR A 231 4.33 -1.11 -8.37
C THR A 231 2.85 -1.09 -7.97
N ALA A 232 1.96 -1.69 -8.76
CA ALA A 232 0.55 -1.76 -8.42
C ALA A 232 0.28 -2.54 -7.12
N ALA A 233 1.02 -3.62 -6.86
CA ALA A 233 0.97 -4.34 -5.59
C ALA A 233 1.46 -3.49 -4.40
N ARG A 234 2.49 -2.63 -4.59
CA ARG A 234 2.92 -1.65 -3.56
C ARG A 234 1.83 -0.63 -3.25
N VAL A 235 1.11 -0.16 -4.27
CA VAL A 235 -0.06 0.72 -4.08
C VAL A 235 -1.09 0.02 -3.20
N ILE A 236 -1.53 -1.19 -3.57
CA ILE A 236 -2.50 -1.94 -2.76
C ILE A 236 -2.00 -2.16 -1.33
N SER A 237 -0.75 -2.56 -1.17
CA SER A 237 -0.13 -2.71 0.15
C SER A 237 -0.23 -1.43 0.98
N SER A 238 0.01 -0.26 0.39
CA SER A 238 -0.10 1.02 1.08
C SER A 238 -1.56 1.36 1.46
N LEU A 239 -2.48 1.18 0.51
CA LEU A 239 -3.90 1.48 0.70
C LEU A 239 -4.56 0.61 1.78
N SER A 240 -4.18 -0.67 1.85
CA SER A 240 -4.77 -1.66 2.77
C SER A 240 -4.14 -1.67 4.17
N LEU A 241 -3.04 -0.94 4.38
CA LEU A 241 -2.29 -1.01 5.64
C LEU A 241 -3.12 -0.54 6.84
N LYS A 242 -3.73 0.66 6.77
CA LYS A 242 -4.35 1.31 7.94
C LYS A 242 -5.88 1.23 7.95
N PHE A 243 -6.53 1.30 6.79
CA PHE A 243 -7.97 1.54 6.71
C PHE A 243 -8.74 0.26 6.43
N LYS A 244 -9.62 -0.14 7.36
CA LYS A 244 -10.52 -1.30 7.21
C LYS A 244 -11.41 -1.15 5.96
N SER A 245 -11.98 0.05 5.75
CA SER A 245 -12.77 0.37 4.54
C SER A 245 -12.03 0.08 3.24
N ASN A 246 -10.74 0.40 3.17
CA ASN A 246 -9.93 0.11 1.99
C ASN A 246 -9.74 -1.40 1.79
N ARG A 247 -9.61 -2.18 2.88
CA ARG A 247 -9.53 -3.65 2.80
C ARG A 247 -10.85 -4.25 2.30
N ASP A 248 -11.98 -3.70 2.72
CA ASP A 248 -13.31 -4.08 2.24
C ASP A 248 -13.49 -3.79 0.75
N ILE A 249 -13.13 -2.58 0.29
CA ILE A 249 -13.30 -2.16 -1.10
C ILE A 249 -12.36 -2.96 -2.03
N ILE A 250 -11.07 -3.00 -1.71
CA ILE A 250 -10.05 -3.62 -2.56
C ILE A 250 -10.19 -5.14 -2.51
N GLY A 251 -10.29 -5.73 -1.31
CA GLY A 251 -10.48 -7.17 -1.15
C GLY A 251 -11.87 -7.65 -1.59
N GLY A 252 -12.86 -6.75 -1.61
CA GLY A 252 -14.16 -6.92 -2.24
C GLY A 252 -14.10 -7.14 -3.75
N ASN A 253 -13.03 -6.69 -4.41
CA ASN A 253 -12.86 -6.84 -5.84
C ASN A 253 -12.18 -8.18 -6.17
N PRO A 254 -12.87 -9.14 -6.82
CA PRO A 254 -12.30 -10.46 -7.10
C PRO A 254 -11.10 -10.39 -8.05
N LEU A 255 -11.06 -9.41 -8.96
CA LEU A 255 -9.93 -9.23 -9.88
C LEU A 255 -8.67 -8.77 -9.16
N ALA A 256 -8.80 -7.94 -8.12
CA ALA A 256 -7.65 -7.49 -7.34
C ALA A 256 -6.96 -8.67 -6.64
N ILE A 257 -7.74 -9.51 -5.94
CA ILE A 257 -7.21 -10.70 -5.26
C ILE A 257 -6.61 -11.69 -6.25
N LYS A 258 -7.34 -12.01 -7.33
CA LYS A 258 -6.87 -12.92 -8.38
C LYS A 258 -5.52 -12.48 -8.96
N PHE A 259 -5.40 -11.23 -9.43
CA PHE A 259 -4.15 -10.78 -10.07
C PHE A 259 -2.99 -10.61 -9.08
N LEU A 260 -3.27 -10.33 -7.80
CA LEU A 260 -2.24 -10.37 -6.75
C LEU A 260 -1.72 -11.78 -6.49
N VAL A 261 -2.61 -12.78 -6.43
CA VAL A 261 -2.22 -14.18 -6.26
C VAL A 261 -1.45 -14.69 -7.48
N GLU A 262 -1.89 -14.35 -8.70
CA GLU A 262 -1.13 -14.66 -9.92
C GLU A 262 0.25 -13.98 -9.92
N LEU A 263 0.35 -12.73 -9.46
CA LEU A 263 1.63 -12.03 -9.34
C LEU A 263 2.51 -12.69 -8.29
N LEU A 264 1.96 -13.12 -7.15
CA LEU A 264 2.70 -13.84 -6.12
C LEU A 264 3.31 -15.14 -6.68
N LYS A 265 2.51 -15.90 -7.43
CA LYS A 265 2.91 -17.18 -8.03
C LYS A 265 4.06 -17.02 -9.05
N VAL A 266 4.10 -15.91 -9.77
CA VAL A 266 5.13 -15.64 -10.80
C VAL A 266 6.35 -14.93 -10.23
N ALA A 267 6.15 -13.94 -9.35
CA ALA A 267 7.23 -13.10 -8.83
C ALA A 267 7.94 -13.71 -7.61
N GLU A 268 7.25 -14.58 -6.85
CA GLU A 268 7.76 -15.22 -5.62
C GLU A 268 8.37 -14.22 -4.63
N SER A 269 7.83 -12.99 -4.64
CA SER A 269 8.40 -11.81 -3.99
C SER A 269 7.61 -11.39 -2.76
N PHE A 270 8.30 -10.71 -1.84
CA PHE A 270 7.71 -10.10 -0.65
C PHE A 270 6.60 -9.08 -0.98
N ILE A 271 6.72 -8.35 -2.09
CA ILE A 271 5.81 -7.25 -2.44
C ILE A 271 4.35 -7.71 -2.60
N PRO A 272 4.00 -8.66 -3.49
CA PRO A 272 2.62 -9.16 -3.58
C PRO A 272 2.17 -9.87 -2.30
N ALA A 273 3.08 -10.54 -1.59
CA ALA A 273 2.75 -11.18 -0.32
C ALA A 273 2.31 -10.15 0.73
N LYS A 274 3.05 -9.04 0.88
CA LYS A 274 2.73 -7.93 1.77
C LYS A 274 1.39 -7.29 1.45
N ALA A 275 1.08 -7.11 0.16
CA ALA A 275 -0.23 -6.60 -0.26
C ALA A 275 -1.37 -7.52 0.17
N LEU A 276 -1.22 -8.83 -0.04
CA LEU A 276 -2.21 -9.84 0.39
C LEU A 276 -2.33 -9.92 1.92
N ILE A 277 -1.20 -9.85 2.64
CA ILE A 277 -1.18 -9.80 4.10
C ILE A 277 -1.99 -8.61 4.60
N ASN A 278 -1.71 -7.40 4.12
CA ASN A 278 -2.41 -6.19 4.56
C ASN A 278 -3.92 -6.23 4.25
N LEU A 279 -4.32 -6.93 3.17
CA LEU A 279 -5.73 -7.16 2.85
C LEU A 279 -6.41 -8.19 3.77
N CYS A 280 -5.65 -9.13 4.33
CA CYS A 280 -6.16 -10.23 5.15
C CYS A 280 -6.12 -9.95 6.66
N ILE A 281 -5.23 -9.06 7.11
CA ILE A 281 -5.12 -8.66 8.52
C ILE A 281 -6.48 -8.16 9.04
N PHE A 282 -6.96 -8.82 10.10
CA PHE A 282 -8.27 -8.59 10.72
C PHE A 282 -9.46 -8.67 9.72
N HIS A 283 -9.38 -9.51 8.68
CA HIS A 283 -10.40 -9.54 7.63
C HIS A 283 -10.67 -10.93 7.03
N ASP A 284 -11.46 -11.76 7.73
CA ASP A 284 -11.71 -13.17 7.36
C ASP A 284 -12.32 -13.38 5.98
N ARG A 285 -13.19 -12.47 5.52
CA ARG A 285 -13.75 -12.56 4.16
C ARG A 285 -12.65 -12.49 3.10
N ASN A 286 -11.60 -11.71 3.34
CA ASN A 286 -10.48 -11.58 2.41
C ASN A 286 -9.56 -12.79 2.53
N LYS A 287 -9.31 -13.30 3.75
CA LYS A 287 -8.60 -14.58 3.95
C LYS A 287 -9.23 -15.69 3.10
N LYS A 288 -10.55 -15.86 3.17
CA LYS A 288 -11.29 -16.86 2.39
C LYS A 288 -11.14 -16.67 0.88
N ARG A 289 -11.29 -15.44 0.38
CA ARG A 289 -11.11 -15.12 -1.05
C ARG A 289 -9.69 -15.44 -1.53
N VAL A 290 -8.68 -15.12 -0.73
CA VAL A 290 -7.28 -15.40 -1.05
C VAL A 290 -6.99 -16.91 -1.06
N ILE A 291 -7.57 -17.66 -0.11
CA ILE A 291 -7.48 -19.12 -0.07
C ILE A 291 -8.17 -19.75 -1.29
N ASP A 292 -9.34 -19.24 -1.69
CA ASP A 292 -10.12 -19.74 -2.82
C ASP A 292 -9.38 -19.55 -4.17
N GLU A 293 -8.47 -18.57 -4.29
CA GLU A 293 -7.55 -18.39 -5.45
C GLU A 293 -6.35 -19.37 -5.46
N GLY A 294 -6.31 -20.28 -4.50
CA GLY A 294 -5.38 -21.39 -4.43
C GLY A 294 -3.96 -21.00 -4.04
N VAL A 295 -3.81 -20.00 -3.16
CA VAL A 295 -2.48 -19.61 -2.66
C VAL A 295 -1.87 -20.69 -1.75
N MET A 296 -2.69 -21.37 -0.96
CA MET A 296 -2.23 -22.36 0.01
C MET A 296 -1.56 -23.55 -0.68
N GLN A 297 -2.15 -24.07 -1.77
CA GLN A 297 -1.57 -25.20 -2.50
C GLN A 297 -0.23 -24.82 -3.15
N PHE A 298 -0.15 -23.64 -3.75
CA PHE A 298 1.10 -23.12 -4.31
C PHE A 298 2.19 -22.95 -3.25
N MET A 299 1.82 -22.43 -2.08
CA MET A 299 2.76 -22.21 -0.99
C MET A 299 3.29 -23.52 -0.42
N LEU A 300 2.41 -24.52 -0.26
CA LEU A 300 2.78 -25.82 0.28
C LEU A 300 3.64 -26.63 -0.70
N SER A 301 3.39 -26.52 -2.02
CA SER A 301 4.28 -27.12 -3.01
C SER A 301 5.69 -26.52 -2.93
N LYS A 302 5.81 -25.19 -2.75
CA LYS A 302 7.11 -24.52 -2.62
C LYS A 302 7.90 -24.95 -1.37
N ILE A 303 7.23 -25.13 -0.24
CA ILE A 303 7.84 -25.64 0.99
C ILE A 303 8.29 -27.11 0.76
N THR A 304 7.48 -27.91 0.08
CA THR A 304 7.79 -29.31 -0.27
C THR A 304 8.99 -29.44 -1.19
N ASP A 305 9.11 -28.57 -2.18
CA ASP A 305 10.24 -28.54 -3.11
C ASP A 305 11.54 -28.02 -2.47
N CYS A 306 11.53 -27.74 -1.15
CA CYS A 306 12.63 -27.09 -0.42
C CYS A 306 13.06 -25.75 -1.04
N THR A 307 12.21 -25.14 -1.87
CA THR A 307 12.45 -23.80 -2.40
C THR A 307 12.14 -22.80 -1.30
N LEU A 308 13.14 -22.01 -0.89
CA LEU A 308 12.98 -21.04 0.19
C LEU A 308 11.93 -19.99 -0.21
N ALA A 309 10.71 -20.15 0.31
CA ALA A 309 9.68 -19.15 0.19
C ALA A 309 10.15 -17.85 0.88
N SER A 310 9.92 -16.69 0.24
CA SER A 310 10.21 -15.40 0.87
C SER A 310 9.51 -15.27 2.24
N ASN A 311 10.11 -14.52 3.17
CA ASN A 311 9.56 -14.35 4.52
C ASN A 311 8.09 -13.88 4.51
N GLY A 312 7.70 -13.01 3.56
CA GLY A 312 6.31 -12.57 3.45
C GLY A 312 5.36 -13.65 2.95
N MET A 313 5.84 -14.58 2.14
CA MET A 313 5.03 -15.71 1.71
C MET A 313 4.73 -16.68 2.86
N LEU A 314 5.73 -16.99 3.70
CA LEU A 314 5.49 -17.77 4.92
C LEU A 314 4.54 -17.03 5.88
N LEU A 315 4.75 -15.72 6.05
CA LEU A 315 3.90 -14.91 6.91
C LEU A 315 2.44 -14.84 6.41
N LEU A 316 2.24 -14.79 5.10
CA LEU A 316 0.92 -14.86 4.50
C LEU A 316 0.24 -16.19 4.85
N VAL A 317 0.94 -17.32 4.74
CA VAL A 317 0.37 -18.63 5.13
C VAL A 317 0.03 -18.64 6.61
N THR A 318 0.89 -18.12 7.49
CA THR A 318 0.61 -18.01 8.93
C THR A 318 -0.67 -17.23 9.19
N ILE A 319 -0.89 -16.09 8.52
CA ILE A 319 -2.14 -15.32 8.65
C ILE A 319 -3.34 -16.09 8.11
N LEU A 320 -3.24 -16.72 6.95
CA LEU A 320 -4.34 -17.49 6.38
C LEU A 320 -4.70 -18.72 7.22
N SER A 321 -3.74 -19.25 7.97
CA SER A 321 -3.91 -20.37 8.91
C SER A 321 -4.68 -20.00 10.17
N THR A 322 -4.98 -18.72 10.39
CA THR A 322 -5.93 -18.29 11.43
C THR A 322 -7.38 -18.51 11.01
N ASP A 323 -7.68 -18.66 9.71
CA ASP A 323 -9.02 -18.98 9.22
C ASP A 323 -9.23 -20.50 9.12
N CYS A 324 -10.44 -20.97 9.44
CA CYS A 324 -10.78 -22.39 9.42
C CYS A 324 -10.57 -23.05 8.04
N LYS A 325 -10.78 -22.31 6.92
CA LYS A 325 -10.48 -22.85 5.58
C LYS A 325 -8.97 -23.05 5.39
N GLY A 326 -8.15 -22.13 5.91
CA GLY A 326 -6.70 -22.21 5.81
C GLY A 326 -6.15 -23.41 6.58
N ILE A 327 -6.67 -23.62 7.79
CA ILE A 327 -6.37 -24.81 8.63
C ILE A 327 -6.74 -26.09 7.89
N ALA A 328 -7.95 -26.16 7.32
CA ALA A 328 -8.41 -27.35 6.60
C ALA A 328 -7.54 -27.66 5.37
N GLU A 329 -7.07 -26.64 4.64
CA GLU A 329 -6.19 -26.83 3.50
C GLU A 329 -4.82 -27.37 3.93
N LEU A 330 -4.24 -26.85 5.01
CA LEU A 330 -3.00 -27.36 5.57
C LEU A 330 -3.13 -28.80 6.06
N GLY A 331 -4.23 -29.13 6.71
CA GLY A 331 -4.53 -30.51 7.12
C GLY A 331 -4.63 -31.47 5.94
N ARG A 332 -5.08 -31.01 4.77
CA ARG A 332 -5.21 -31.85 3.57
C ARG A 332 -3.85 -32.19 2.92
N HIS A 333 -2.93 -31.23 2.87
CA HIS A 333 -1.60 -31.42 2.26
C HIS A 333 -0.57 -32.00 3.25
N GLY A 334 -0.86 -31.92 4.55
CA GLY A 334 0.03 -32.38 5.61
C GLY A 334 1.13 -31.38 5.95
N ILE A 335 1.70 -31.53 7.15
CA ILE A 335 2.73 -30.61 7.66
C ILE A 335 4.16 -31.14 7.54
N SER A 336 4.35 -32.38 7.05
CA SER A 336 5.68 -33.02 6.93
C SER A 336 6.74 -32.13 6.26
N PRO A 337 6.47 -31.45 5.13
CA PRO A 337 7.46 -30.56 4.52
C PRO A 337 7.95 -29.42 5.42
N ILE A 338 7.06 -28.89 6.26
CA ILE A 338 7.39 -27.81 7.20
C ILE A 338 8.32 -28.35 8.30
N LEU A 339 8.07 -29.58 8.76
CA LEU A 339 8.92 -30.25 9.74
C LEU A 339 10.31 -30.55 9.17
N ASP A 340 10.39 -30.98 7.91
CA ASP A 340 11.66 -31.17 7.19
C ASP A 340 12.50 -29.89 7.15
N VAL A 341 11.85 -28.76 6.85
CA VAL A 341 12.50 -27.44 6.83
C VAL A 341 12.99 -27.05 8.22
N LEU A 342 12.20 -27.27 9.28
CA LEU A 342 12.59 -26.94 10.66
C LEU A 342 13.77 -27.77 11.18
N ARG A 343 13.92 -29.02 10.70
CA ARG A 343 15.08 -29.86 11.03
C ARG A 343 16.38 -29.36 10.39
N ASN A 344 16.30 -28.59 9.32
CA ASN A 344 17.47 -28.03 8.65
C ASN A 344 18.02 -26.81 9.41
N GLN A 345 19.18 -26.96 10.04
CA GLN A 345 19.79 -25.88 10.84
C GLN A 345 20.24 -24.64 10.05
N ARG A 346 20.25 -24.69 8.71
CA ARG A 346 20.76 -23.59 7.86
C ARG A 346 19.72 -22.51 7.54
N ILE A 347 18.46 -22.67 7.97
CA ILE A 347 17.41 -21.69 7.70
C ILE A 347 17.52 -20.47 8.62
N SER A 348 17.03 -19.31 8.15
CA SER A 348 17.08 -18.09 8.94
C SER A 348 16.12 -18.16 10.13
N GLU A 349 16.45 -17.45 11.22
CA GLU A 349 15.58 -17.39 12.41
C GLU A 349 14.17 -16.88 12.09
N LEU A 350 14.03 -15.99 11.09
CA LEU A 350 12.71 -15.51 10.67
C LEU A 350 11.89 -16.59 9.95
N HIS A 351 12.54 -17.48 9.18
CA HIS A 351 11.84 -18.63 8.59
C HIS A 351 11.35 -19.61 9.66
N LYS A 352 12.18 -19.86 10.68
CA LYS A 352 11.79 -20.68 11.85
C LYS A 352 10.60 -20.06 12.57
N GLU A 353 10.66 -18.76 12.84
CA GLU A 353 9.59 -18.01 13.50
C GLU A 353 8.26 -18.12 12.71
N CYS A 354 8.29 -17.95 11.39
CA CYS A 354 7.08 -18.07 10.57
C CYS A 354 6.51 -19.51 10.55
N CYS A 355 7.37 -20.52 10.39
CA CYS A 355 6.95 -21.93 10.38
C CYS A 355 6.38 -22.35 11.73
N LEU A 356 7.05 -22.00 12.84
CA LEU A 356 6.59 -22.32 14.18
C LEU A 356 5.32 -21.54 14.55
N GLY A 357 5.19 -20.28 14.14
CA GLY A 357 3.96 -19.50 14.33
C GLY A 357 2.76 -20.15 13.64
N MET A 358 2.96 -20.63 12.41
CA MET A 358 1.93 -21.38 11.67
C MET A 358 1.56 -22.70 12.37
N LEU A 359 2.55 -23.50 12.75
CA LEU A 359 2.32 -24.78 13.43
C LEU A 359 1.65 -24.59 14.79
N SER A 360 2.08 -23.59 15.57
CA SER A 360 1.49 -23.24 16.87
C SER A 360 0.01 -22.87 16.73
N SER A 361 -0.33 -22.03 15.74
CA SER A 361 -1.72 -21.64 15.45
C SER A 361 -2.64 -22.84 15.19
N ILE A 362 -2.14 -23.83 14.45
CA ILE A 362 -2.95 -24.97 14.00
C ILE A 362 -2.91 -26.13 15.02
N CYS A 363 -1.87 -26.19 15.85
CA CYS A 363 -1.71 -27.24 16.85
C CYS A 363 -2.89 -27.32 17.82
N PHE A 364 -3.48 -26.17 18.17
CA PHE A 364 -4.66 -26.12 19.04
C PHE A 364 -5.96 -26.49 18.33
N SER A 365 -6.04 -26.21 17.04
CA SER A 365 -7.29 -26.26 16.28
C SER A 365 -7.51 -27.58 15.52
N HIS A 366 -6.46 -28.37 15.25
CA HIS A 366 -6.55 -29.56 14.39
C HIS A 366 -5.89 -30.82 14.97
N ARG A 367 -6.72 -31.79 15.41
CA ARG A 367 -6.29 -33.02 16.10
C ARG A 367 -5.22 -33.82 15.34
N ASN A 368 -5.42 -34.07 14.05
CA ASN A 368 -4.46 -34.87 13.27
C ASN A 368 -3.10 -34.18 13.14
N ILE A 369 -3.10 -32.84 13.09
CA ILE A 369 -1.85 -32.06 12.99
C ILE A 369 -1.14 -32.10 14.33
N ARG A 370 -1.85 -31.91 15.44
CA ARG A 370 -1.29 -32.07 16.79
C ARG A 370 -0.66 -33.45 17.00
N GLN A 371 -1.30 -34.51 16.50
CA GLN A 371 -0.73 -35.85 16.56
C GLN A 371 0.56 -35.97 15.73
N GLN A 372 0.58 -35.44 14.50
CA GLN A 372 1.81 -35.39 13.68
C GLN A 372 2.93 -34.60 14.37
N LEU A 373 2.60 -33.48 15.04
CA LEU A 373 3.56 -32.70 15.82
C LEU A 373 4.08 -33.47 17.05
N ALA A 374 3.21 -34.23 17.72
CA ALA A 374 3.61 -35.07 18.84
C ALA A 374 4.54 -36.22 18.39
N ASP A 375 4.23 -36.85 17.25
CA ASP A 375 5.07 -37.91 16.66
C ASP A 375 6.44 -37.37 16.24
N GLU A 376 6.49 -36.17 15.64
CA GLU A 376 7.73 -35.47 15.31
C GLU A 376 8.56 -35.17 16.56
N GLU A 377 7.94 -34.65 17.62
CA GLU A 377 8.63 -34.32 18.87
C GLU A 377 9.18 -35.57 19.56
N ASN A 378 8.40 -36.65 19.61
CA ASN A 378 8.85 -37.92 20.18
C ASN A 378 10.02 -38.54 19.41
N THR A 379 10.06 -38.36 18.08
CA THR A 379 11.05 -39.00 17.21
C THR A 379 12.33 -38.17 17.11
N TYR A 380 12.21 -36.86 16.93
CA TYR A 380 13.34 -35.99 16.56
C TYR A 380 13.64 -34.90 17.60
N ARG A 381 12.74 -34.68 18.57
CA ARG A 381 12.82 -33.59 19.55
C ARG A 381 13.00 -32.22 18.89
N THR A 382 12.43 -32.06 17.69
CA THR A 382 12.62 -30.89 16.83
C THR A 382 12.28 -29.59 17.56
N PHE A 383 11.18 -29.56 18.32
CA PHE A 383 10.74 -28.37 19.03
C PHE A 383 11.49 -28.17 20.34
N SER A 384 11.74 -29.22 21.13
CA SER A 384 12.59 -29.10 22.35
C SER A 384 13.99 -28.56 22.02
N ASN A 385 14.61 -29.06 20.95
CA ASN A 385 15.93 -28.59 20.53
C ASN A 385 15.91 -27.10 20.14
N LEU A 386 14.83 -26.62 19.53
CA LEU A 386 14.67 -25.21 19.17
C LEU A 386 14.32 -24.33 20.38
N SER A 387 13.57 -24.83 21.36
CA SER A 387 13.21 -24.08 22.57
C SER A 387 14.38 -23.95 23.56
N GLU A 388 15.24 -24.96 23.65
CA GLU A 388 16.41 -24.98 24.53
C GLU A 388 17.66 -24.36 23.88
N SER A 389 17.62 -24.08 22.58
CA SER A 389 18.74 -23.50 21.84
C SER A 389 19.07 -22.07 22.29
N ALA A 390 20.23 -21.88 22.90
CA ALA A 390 20.73 -20.57 23.32
C ALA A 390 21.02 -19.61 22.14
N THR A 391 21.21 -20.14 20.93
CA THR A 391 21.46 -19.35 19.72
C THR A 391 20.17 -18.93 19.01
N SER A 392 19.03 -19.50 19.39
CA SER A 392 17.73 -19.18 18.80
C SER A 392 17.13 -17.91 19.39
N LYS A 393 16.45 -17.15 18.53
CA LYS A 393 15.67 -15.97 18.97
C LYS A 393 14.63 -16.38 20.01
N GLU A 394 14.35 -15.48 20.93
CA GLU A 394 13.37 -15.68 22.01
C GLU A 394 12.01 -16.17 21.48
N ARG A 395 11.52 -15.56 20.39
CA ARG A 395 10.24 -15.94 19.77
C ARG A 395 10.22 -17.34 19.16
N VAL A 396 11.33 -17.75 18.53
CA VAL A 396 11.49 -19.12 18.04
C VAL A 396 11.39 -20.09 19.22
N ARG A 397 12.02 -19.75 20.35
CA ARG A 397 11.94 -20.54 21.58
C ARG A 397 10.52 -20.60 22.16
N GLU A 398 9.83 -19.46 22.21
CA GLU A 398 8.45 -19.37 22.71
C GLU A 398 7.48 -20.20 21.88
N TYR A 399 7.50 -20.08 20.54
CA TYR A 399 6.60 -20.87 19.69
C TYR A 399 6.91 -22.36 19.77
N ALA A 400 8.19 -22.74 19.78
CA ALA A 400 8.59 -24.13 19.95
C ALA A 400 8.10 -24.69 21.30
N MET A 401 8.26 -23.92 22.38
CA MET A 401 7.78 -24.31 23.71
C MET A 401 6.25 -24.41 23.78
N ALA A 402 5.53 -23.51 23.11
CA ALA A 402 4.07 -23.57 23.00
C ALA A 402 3.62 -24.86 22.31
N ILE A 403 4.30 -25.27 21.23
CA ILE A 403 4.00 -26.53 20.53
C ILE A 403 4.30 -27.74 21.44
N VAL A 404 5.45 -27.77 22.13
CA VAL A 404 5.79 -28.86 23.07
C VAL A 404 4.73 -29.00 24.17
N THR A 405 4.29 -27.87 24.73
CA THR A 405 3.26 -27.85 25.78
C THR A 405 1.91 -28.30 25.24
N ALA A 406 1.57 -27.89 24.02
CA ALA A 406 0.34 -28.27 23.35
C ALA A 406 0.33 -29.77 23.01
N THR A 407 1.42 -30.35 22.51
CA THR A 407 1.47 -31.78 22.18
C THR A 407 1.48 -32.67 23.43
N ALA A 408 1.98 -32.17 24.57
CA ALA A 408 1.99 -32.89 25.85
C ALA A 408 0.64 -32.89 26.60
N SER A 409 -0.21 -31.90 26.38
CA SER A 409 -1.53 -31.81 27.04
C SER A 409 -2.57 -32.73 26.36
N SER A 410 -3.50 -33.30 27.12
CA SER A 410 -4.58 -34.16 26.62
C SER A 410 -5.90 -33.39 26.34
N THR A 411 -5.91 -32.07 26.58
CA THR A 411 -7.10 -31.21 26.50
C THR A 411 -7.31 -30.62 25.11
N PHE A 412 -8.55 -30.69 24.61
CA PHE A 412 -9.01 -30.17 23.32
C PHE A 412 -9.77 -28.85 23.51
N TYR A 413 -9.53 -27.87 22.63
CA TYR A 413 -10.45 -26.77 22.39
C TYR A 413 -11.01 -26.96 20.98
N SER A 414 -12.31 -27.23 20.85
CA SER A 414 -12.98 -27.29 19.54
C SER A 414 -13.27 -25.87 19.06
N CYS A 415 -12.96 -25.58 17.79
CA CYS A 415 -13.53 -24.43 17.09
C CYS A 415 -15.05 -24.55 16.97
#